data_AF-A0A7Y2XZG5-F1
#
_entry.id   AF-A0A7Y2XZG5-F1
#
_cell.length_a   1.000
_cell.length_b   1.000
_cell.length_c   1.000
_cell.angle_alpha   90.00
_cell.angle_beta   90.00
_cell.angle_gamma   90.00
#
_symmetry.space_group_name_H-M   'P 1'
#
loop_
_entity.id
_entity.type
_entity.pdbx_description
1 polymer ?
#
loop_
_entity_poly.entity_id
_entity_poly.type
_entity_poly.pdbx_seq_one_letter_code
_entity_poly.pdbx_strand_id
1 'polypeptide(L)'
;IFIFNTELLMIGVKNPLHLIIVIITAVIAMLVFAAATQGYWLTRNKIWETALLLLVAFTLFRPGFFWNYIYAELNEQPADKLIQLVEEMEPGSQLRMSLKGEKLDGTEFTMAVMLPVGDQPTGAERLQEIGFETREEEGKILIDNVVFASSAEKAKIDFDQEVLNIKVPNPRPPKQLMFIPALLLLVLVWFLQQGRIKKQQTATA
;
A
#
# COMPACT_ATOMS: atom_id res chain seq x y z
N ILE A 1 6.29 6.78 15.14
CA ILE A 1 5.02 7.41 14.68
C ILE A 1 5.14 7.94 13.27
N PHE A 2 5.97 8.97 13.01
CA PHE A 2 6.10 9.57 11.66
C PHE A 2 6.57 8.59 10.58
N ILE A 3 7.42 7.62 10.93
CA ILE A 3 7.86 6.55 10.01
C ILE A 3 6.70 5.64 9.57
N PHE A 4 5.69 5.45 10.40
CA PHE A 4 4.56 4.56 10.11
C PHE A 4 3.33 5.29 9.57
N ASN A 5 3.28 6.61 9.74
CA ASN A 5 2.24 7.45 9.18
C ASN A 5 2.86 8.67 8.48
N THR A 6 3.10 8.53 7.18
CA THR A 6 3.64 9.58 6.30
C THR A 6 2.71 10.79 6.17
N GLU A 7 1.42 10.65 6.50
CA GLU A 7 0.46 11.78 6.44
C GLU A 7 0.76 12.81 7.53
N LEU A 8 1.43 12.42 8.62
CA LEU A 8 1.94 13.36 9.62
C LEU A 8 3.12 14.20 9.10
N LEU A 9 3.77 13.76 8.02
CA LEU A 9 4.77 14.53 7.29
C LEU A 9 4.14 15.35 6.15
N MET A 10 2.81 15.46 6.13
CA MET A 10 2.01 16.09 5.07
C MET A 10 2.10 15.40 3.70
N ILE A 11 2.68 14.19 3.62
CA ILE A 11 2.77 13.43 2.37
C ILE A 11 1.45 12.71 2.12
N GLY A 12 0.82 12.97 0.97
CA GLY A 12 -0.43 12.35 0.56
C GLY A 12 -1.69 12.93 1.22
N VAL A 13 -1.58 14.09 1.88
CA VAL A 13 -2.72 14.78 2.49
C VAL A 13 -3.48 15.55 1.42
N LYS A 14 -4.74 15.15 1.17
CA LYS A 14 -5.57 15.76 0.13
C LYS A 14 -6.24 17.08 0.55
N ASN A 15 -6.64 17.22 1.81
CA ASN A 15 -7.50 18.32 2.29
C ASN A 15 -7.12 18.75 3.73
N PRO A 16 -7.40 19.99 4.16
CA PRO A 16 -7.19 20.43 5.56
C PRO A 16 -7.97 19.61 6.59
N LEU A 17 -9.21 19.21 6.27
CA LEU A 17 -10.00 18.33 7.15
C LEU A 17 -9.34 16.97 7.37
N HIS A 18 -8.72 16.42 6.31
CA HIS A 18 -7.99 15.17 6.39
C HIS A 18 -6.80 15.27 7.36
N LEU A 19 -6.07 16.39 7.30
CA LEU A 19 -4.97 16.67 8.23
C LEU A 19 -5.45 16.71 9.69
N ILE A 20 -6.55 17.41 9.96
CA ILE A 20 -7.13 17.53 11.32
C ILE A 20 -7.49 16.14 11.86
N ILE A 21 -8.15 15.30 11.05
CA ILE A 21 -8.50 13.93 11.44
C ILE A 21 -7.25 13.11 11.79
N VAL A 22 -6.20 13.19 10.96
CA VAL A 22 -4.94 12.47 11.18
C VAL A 22 -4.26 12.94 12.47
N ILE A 23 -4.26 14.24 12.76
CA ILE A 23 -3.69 14.78 14.00
C ILE A 23 -4.48 14.29 15.22
N ILE A 24 -5.80 14.41 15.21
CA ILE A 24 -6.66 13.99 16.33
C ILE A 24 -6.49 12.50 16.60
N THR A 25 -6.51 11.67 15.56
CA THR A 25 -6.34 10.22 15.69
C THR A 25 -4.94 9.84 16.20
N ALA A 26 -3.89 10.54 15.76
CA ALA A 26 -2.54 10.34 16.28
C ALA A 26 -2.42 10.70 17.78
N VAL A 27 -3.07 11.78 18.22
CA VAL A 27 -3.13 12.16 19.64
C VAL A 27 -3.87 11.09 20.45
N ILE A 28 -5.04 10.64 19.98
CA ILE A 28 -5.80 9.56 20.62
C ILE A 28 -4.94 8.30 20.72
N ALA A 29 -4.25 7.92 19.64
CA ALA A 29 -3.37 6.75 19.62
C ALA A 29 -2.25 6.83 20.68
N MET A 30 -1.64 8.02 20.87
CA MET A 30 -0.64 8.24 21.91
C MET A 30 -1.21 8.10 23.32
N LEU A 31 -2.40 8.67 23.57
CA LEU A 31 -3.07 8.55 24.86
C LEU A 31 -3.43 7.09 25.18
N VAL A 32 -3.95 6.36 24.20
CA VAL A 32 -4.30 4.93 24.34
C VAL A 32 -3.05 4.08 24.57
N PHE A 33 -1.96 4.36 23.85
CA PHE A 33 -0.68 3.67 24.06
C PHE A 33 -0.11 3.92 25.45
N ALA A 34 -0.15 5.16 25.93
CA ALA A 34 0.24 5.52 27.28
C ALA A 34 -0.62 4.79 28.33
N ALA A 35 -1.94 4.78 28.15
CA ALA A 35 -2.85 4.07 29.05
C ALA A 35 -2.60 2.55 29.08
N ALA A 36 -2.26 1.95 27.93
CA ALA A 36 -1.92 0.54 27.82
C ALA A 36 -0.61 0.21 28.56
N THR A 37 0.43 1.00 28.32
CA THR A 37 1.77 0.81 28.92
C THR A 37 1.80 1.12 30.42
N GLN A 38 1.03 2.10 30.88
CA GLN A 38 0.85 2.39 32.31
C GLN A 38 -0.06 1.38 33.02
N GLY A 39 -0.77 0.52 32.28
CA GLY A 39 -1.69 -0.45 32.86
C GLY A 39 -2.93 0.18 33.50
N TYR A 40 -3.24 1.43 33.14
CA TYR A 40 -4.35 2.19 33.70
C TYR A 40 -4.94 3.12 32.65
N TRP A 41 -6.26 3.05 32.45
CA TRP A 41 -6.99 4.02 31.61
C TRP A 41 -8.06 4.77 32.41
N LEU A 42 -9.25 4.18 32.58
CA LEU A 42 -10.25 4.67 33.54
C LEU A 42 -10.17 3.91 34.87
N THR A 43 -9.77 2.64 34.79
CA THR A 43 -9.46 1.77 35.93
C THR A 43 -8.27 0.90 35.56
N ARG A 44 -7.74 0.14 36.54
CA ARG A 44 -6.62 -0.78 36.31
C ARG A 44 -6.93 -1.77 35.19
N ASN A 45 -6.11 -1.78 34.15
CA ASN A 45 -6.33 -2.59 32.96
C ASN A 45 -6.15 -4.09 33.31
N LYS A 46 -7.01 -4.94 32.77
CA LYS A 46 -6.71 -6.37 32.68
C LYS A 46 -5.71 -6.63 31.56
N ILE A 47 -5.00 -7.75 31.59
CA ILE A 47 -4.01 -8.10 30.56
C ILE A 47 -4.62 -8.06 29.15
N TRP A 48 -5.85 -8.58 28.98
CA TRP A 48 -6.56 -8.53 27.71
C TRP A 48 -7.05 -7.13 27.33
N GLU A 49 -7.39 -6.26 28.30
CA GLU A 49 -7.72 -4.85 28.04
C GLU A 49 -6.47 -4.11 27.55
N THR A 50 -5.31 -4.36 28.16
CA THR A 50 -4.02 -3.82 27.68
C THR A 50 -3.70 -4.29 26.27
N ALA A 51 -3.89 -5.58 25.96
CA ALA A 51 -3.69 -6.11 24.60
C ALA A 51 -4.61 -5.43 23.57
N LEU A 52 -5.89 -5.22 23.92
CA LEU A 52 -6.84 -4.49 23.07
C LEU A 52 -6.43 -3.02 22.88
N LEU A 53 -6.04 -2.32 23.94
CA LEU A 53 -5.58 -0.93 23.84
C LEU A 53 -4.33 -0.81 22.97
N LEU A 54 -3.39 -1.76 23.07
CA LEU A 54 -2.22 -1.82 22.19
C LEU A 54 -2.62 -2.08 20.73
N LEU A 55 -3.59 -2.97 20.48
CA LEU A 55 -4.12 -3.22 19.14
C LEU A 55 -4.78 -1.95 18.55
N VAL A 56 -5.56 -1.22 19.35
CA VAL A 56 -6.16 0.06 18.96
C VAL A 56 -5.07 1.08 18.62
N ALA A 57 -4.09 1.28 19.51
CA ALA A 57 -3.00 2.21 19.28
C ALA A 57 -2.20 1.85 18.02
N PHE A 58 -1.89 0.58 17.82
CA PHE A 58 -1.19 0.09 16.63
C PHE A 58 -2.00 0.35 15.35
N THR A 59 -3.31 0.08 15.36
CA THR A 59 -4.19 0.29 14.20
C THR A 59 -4.28 1.78 13.85
N LEU A 60 -4.37 2.66 14.84
CA LEU A 60 -4.41 4.11 14.61
C LEU A 60 -3.05 4.66 14.13
N PHE A 61 -1.91 4.13 14.62
CA PHE A 61 -0.60 4.55 14.14
C PHE A 61 -0.25 4.03 12.75
N ARG A 62 -0.71 2.83 12.40
CA ARG A 62 -0.38 2.17 11.14
C ARG A 62 -1.63 1.51 10.50
N PRO A 63 -2.62 2.31 10.07
CA PRO A 63 -3.82 1.77 9.42
C PRO A 63 -3.47 1.00 8.14
N GLY A 64 -2.41 1.42 7.44
CA GLY A 64 -1.90 0.77 6.24
C GLY A 64 -1.47 -0.68 6.45
N PHE A 65 -1.12 -1.11 7.68
CA PHE A 65 -0.74 -2.49 7.92
C PHE A 65 -1.86 -3.45 7.57
N PHE A 66 -3.07 -3.23 8.12
CA PHE A 66 -4.23 -4.07 7.82
C PHE A 66 -4.84 -3.72 6.46
N TRP A 67 -4.85 -2.44 6.11
CA TRP A 67 -5.45 -1.99 4.86
C TRP A 67 -4.78 -2.60 3.63
N ASN A 68 -3.45 -2.77 3.67
CA ASN A 68 -2.70 -3.35 2.55
C ASN A 68 -2.95 -4.85 2.36
N TYR A 69 -3.47 -5.57 3.36
CA TYR A 69 -3.92 -6.96 3.20
C TYR A 69 -5.29 -7.05 2.52
N ILE A 70 -6.16 -6.05 2.72
CA ILE A 70 -7.51 -6.02 2.13
C ILE A 70 -7.46 -5.41 0.72
N TYR A 71 -6.71 -4.32 0.57
CA TYR A 71 -6.52 -3.60 -0.68
C TYR A 71 -5.03 -3.54 -0.99
N ALA A 72 -4.56 -4.46 -1.84
CA ALA A 72 -3.19 -4.45 -2.33
C ALA A 72 -2.87 -3.11 -3.01
N GLU A 73 -1.65 -2.60 -2.78
CA GLU A 73 -1.23 -1.29 -3.32
C GLU A 73 -1.03 -1.32 -4.84
N LEU A 74 -0.69 -2.48 -5.37
CA LEU A 74 -0.48 -2.73 -6.79
C LEU A 74 -1.37 -3.89 -7.21
N ASN A 75 -2.14 -3.69 -8.28
CA ASN A 75 -2.82 -4.79 -8.94
C ASN A 75 -1.90 -5.35 -10.02
N GLU A 76 -1.80 -6.67 -10.06
CA GLU A 76 -1.16 -7.38 -11.16
C GLU A 76 -2.18 -7.53 -12.28
N GLN A 77 -1.96 -6.81 -13.38
CA GLN A 77 -2.73 -6.92 -14.60
C GLN A 77 -2.00 -7.85 -15.57
N PRO A 78 -2.76 -8.62 -16.37
CA PRO A 78 -2.20 -9.49 -17.38
C PRO A 78 -1.46 -8.70 -18.47
N ALA A 79 -0.46 -9.35 -19.07
CA ALA A 79 0.44 -8.73 -20.04
C ALA A 79 -0.24 -8.36 -21.37
N ASP A 80 -1.34 -9.03 -21.72
CA ASP A 80 -2.18 -8.74 -22.91
C ASP A 80 -2.66 -7.28 -22.96
N LYS A 81 -2.82 -6.64 -21.80
CA LYS A 81 -3.24 -5.24 -21.69
C LYS A 81 -2.10 -4.24 -21.65
N LEU A 82 -0.84 -4.65 -21.90
CA LEU A 82 0.33 -3.77 -21.82
C LEU A 82 0.15 -2.45 -22.56
N ILE A 83 -0.18 -2.51 -23.85
CA ILE A 83 -0.29 -1.33 -24.71
C ILE A 83 -1.39 -0.40 -24.20
N GLN A 84 -2.56 -0.96 -23.86
CA GLN A 84 -3.71 -0.20 -23.34
C GLN A 84 -3.40 0.47 -22.00
N LEU A 85 -2.76 -0.26 -21.08
CA LEU A 85 -2.39 0.25 -19.76
C LEU A 85 -1.36 1.37 -19.87
N VAL A 86 -0.36 1.24 -20.74
CA VAL A 86 0.66 2.28 -20.96
C VAL A 86 0.06 3.52 -21.63
N GLU A 87 -0.97 3.35 -22.46
CA GLU A 87 -1.71 4.45 -23.06
C GLU A 87 -2.56 5.22 -22.03
N GLU A 88 -3.20 4.51 -21.09
CA GLU A 88 -3.98 5.11 -20.00
C GLU A 88 -3.14 5.78 -18.91
N MET A 89 -1.85 5.44 -18.82
CA MET A 89 -0.94 6.00 -17.81
C MET A 89 -0.66 7.48 -18.05
N GLU A 90 -0.53 8.26 -16.97
CA GLU A 90 -0.13 9.67 -17.09
C GLU A 90 1.35 9.77 -17.52
N PRO A 91 1.69 10.73 -18.40
CA PRO A 91 3.08 11.00 -18.76
C PRO A 91 3.95 11.27 -17.53
N GLY A 92 5.15 10.68 -17.49
CA GLY A 92 6.07 10.79 -16.34
C GLY A 92 5.78 9.83 -15.18
N SER A 93 4.72 9.03 -15.26
CA SER A 93 4.49 7.91 -14.34
C SER A 93 5.50 6.78 -14.55
N GLN A 94 5.58 5.84 -13.61
CA GLN A 94 6.53 4.72 -13.65
C GLN A 94 5.79 3.42 -13.96
N LEU A 95 6.02 2.87 -15.15
CA LEU A 95 5.57 1.55 -15.55
C LEU A 95 6.35 0.49 -14.78
N ARG A 96 5.65 -0.34 -14.03
CA ARG A 96 6.25 -1.44 -13.27
C ARG A 96 5.82 -2.75 -13.88
N MET A 97 6.77 -3.60 -14.27
CA MET A 97 6.45 -4.92 -14.83
C MET A 97 7.41 -5.98 -14.32
N SER A 98 6.92 -7.21 -14.29
CA SER A 98 7.71 -8.41 -14.03
C SER A 98 7.97 -9.11 -15.35
N LEU A 99 9.25 -9.32 -15.66
CA LEU A 99 9.72 -10.02 -16.86
C LEU A 99 10.31 -11.37 -16.45
N LYS A 100 10.09 -12.39 -17.28
CA LYS A 100 10.73 -13.68 -17.19
C LYS A 100 11.72 -13.80 -18.35
N GLY A 101 12.99 -14.00 -18.01
CA GLY A 101 14.04 -14.26 -18.99
C GLY A 101 14.68 -15.62 -18.78
N GLU A 102 15.47 -16.04 -19.74
CA GLU A 102 16.28 -17.25 -19.69
C GLU A 102 17.76 -16.86 -19.77
N LYS A 103 18.61 -17.51 -18.98
CA LYS A 103 20.06 -17.35 -19.09
C LYS A 103 20.61 -18.28 -20.16
N LEU A 104 21.84 -18.00 -20.62
CA LEU A 104 22.57 -18.86 -21.55
C LEU A 104 22.73 -20.33 -21.10
N ASP A 105 22.55 -20.60 -19.80
CA ASP A 105 22.62 -21.94 -19.21
C ASP A 105 21.26 -22.66 -19.15
N GLY A 106 20.19 -22.04 -19.69
CA GLY A 106 18.82 -22.57 -19.66
C GLY A 106 18.07 -22.30 -18.35
N THR A 107 18.67 -21.57 -17.40
CA THR A 107 18.00 -21.25 -16.12
C THR A 107 17.08 -20.06 -16.31
N GLU A 108 15.79 -20.27 -16.02
CA GLU A 108 14.80 -19.20 -15.98
C GLU A 108 15.03 -18.28 -14.79
N PHE A 109 14.83 -16.98 -15.00
CA PHE A 109 14.84 -15.99 -13.92
C PHE A 109 13.74 -14.96 -14.10
N THR A 110 13.25 -14.43 -12.99
CA THR A 110 12.26 -13.35 -12.98
C THR A 110 12.92 -12.07 -12.49
N MET A 111 12.70 -10.98 -13.22
CA MET A 111 13.13 -9.65 -12.83
C MET A 111 11.94 -8.69 -12.77
N ALA A 112 12.05 -7.64 -11.96
CA ALA A 112 11.06 -6.57 -11.91
C ALA A 112 11.74 -5.26 -12.31
N VAL A 113 11.15 -4.55 -13.27
CA VAL A 113 11.69 -3.31 -13.82
C VAL A 113 10.71 -2.16 -13.59
N MET A 114 11.27 -0.95 -13.48
CA MET A 114 10.52 0.30 -13.41
C MET A 114 11.01 1.23 -14.51
N LEU A 115 10.11 1.61 -15.40
CA LEU A 115 10.42 2.37 -16.61
C LEU A 115 9.58 3.65 -16.63
N PRO A 116 10.17 4.81 -16.95
CA PRO A 116 9.41 6.06 -17.07
C PRO A 116 8.53 6.03 -18.33
N VAL A 117 7.25 6.35 -18.19
CA VAL A 117 6.32 6.45 -19.33
C VAL A 117 6.43 7.83 -19.99
N GLY A 118 6.65 7.84 -21.30
CA GLY A 118 6.73 9.05 -22.12
C GLY A 118 5.36 9.70 -22.40
N ASP A 119 5.38 10.82 -23.13
CA ASP A 119 4.19 11.63 -23.46
C ASP A 119 3.67 11.39 -24.89
N GLN A 120 4.07 10.27 -25.53
CA GLN A 120 3.60 9.97 -26.90
C GLN A 120 2.08 9.72 -26.94
N PRO A 121 1.43 9.95 -28.09
CA PRO A 121 -0.02 9.85 -28.21
C PRO A 121 -0.55 8.41 -28.17
N THR A 122 0.24 7.40 -28.52
CA THR A 122 -0.19 5.98 -28.50
C THR A 122 0.62 5.12 -27.55
N GLY A 123 0.02 4.06 -26.99
CA GLY A 123 0.72 3.13 -26.10
C GLY A 123 1.94 2.46 -26.75
N ALA A 124 1.87 2.13 -28.04
CA ALA A 124 2.98 1.53 -28.78
C ALA A 124 4.16 2.50 -28.95
N GLU A 125 3.90 3.77 -29.30
CA GLU A 125 4.95 4.79 -29.40
C GLU A 125 5.57 5.10 -28.03
N ARG A 126 4.78 5.04 -26.94
CA ARG A 126 5.31 5.17 -25.57
C ARG A 126 6.26 4.02 -25.22
N LEU A 127 5.94 2.79 -25.61
CA LEU A 127 6.84 1.63 -25.42
C LEU A 127 8.13 1.78 -26.23
N GLN A 128 8.01 2.25 -27.48
CA GLN A 128 9.17 2.56 -28.31
C GLN A 128 10.04 3.68 -27.71
N GLU A 129 9.44 4.71 -27.09
CA GLU A 129 10.19 5.76 -26.37
C GLU A 129 10.92 5.20 -25.14
N ILE A 130 10.29 4.28 -24.40
CA ILE A 130 10.95 3.54 -23.31
C ILE A 130 12.13 2.71 -23.86
N GLY A 131 11.99 2.24 -25.09
CA GLY A 131 13.03 1.62 -25.90
C GLY A 131 12.87 0.13 -26.09
N PHE A 132 11.63 -0.37 -26.12
CA PHE A 132 11.40 -1.76 -26.51
C PHE A 132 10.10 -1.93 -27.28
N GLU A 133 10.06 -2.97 -28.10
CA GLU A 133 8.89 -3.40 -28.85
C GLU A 133 8.43 -4.76 -28.32
N THR A 134 7.14 -5.05 -28.44
CA THR A 134 6.56 -6.31 -27.97
C THR A 134 5.85 -7.03 -29.09
N ARG A 135 5.97 -8.35 -29.12
CA ARG A 135 5.22 -9.23 -30.00
C ARG A 135 4.32 -10.15 -29.18
N GLU A 136 3.21 -10.55 -29.78
CA GLU A 136 2.34 -11.57 -29.22
C GLU A 136 2.63 -12.92 -29.88
N GLU A 137 2.94 -13.93 -29.09
CA GLU A 137 3.26 -15.28 -29.55
C GLU A 137 2.58 -16.28 -28.61
N GLU A 138 1.73 -17.17 -29.15
CA GLU A 138 0.99 -18.18 -28.39
C GLU A 138 0.18 -17.63 -27.18
N GLY A 139 -0.30 -16.39 -27.28
CA GLY A 139 -1.04 -15.70 -26.21
C GLY A 139 -0.16 -15.13 -25.09
N LYS A 140 1.16 -15.11 -25.29
CA LYS A 140 2.15 -14.46 -24.43
C LYS A 140 2.68 -13.20 -25.09
N ILE A 141 3.01 -12.19 -24.28
CA ILE A 141 3.68 -10.97 -24.75
C ILE A 141 5.18 -11.13 -24.51
N LEU A 142 5.94 -11.20 -25.60
CA LEU A 142 7.40 -11.30 -25.61
C LEU A 142 8.00 -9.98 -26.07
N ILE A 143 9.22 -9.71 -25.63
CA ILE A 143 9.99 -8.54 -26.06
C ILE A 143 10.65 -8.86 -27.39
N ASP A 144 10.30 -8.09 -28.42
CA ASP A 144 10.72 -8.31 -29.80
C ASP A 144 11.93 -7.49 -30.21
N ASN A 145 12.11 -6.33 -29.61
CA ASN A 145 13.29 -5.53 -29.86
C ASN A 145 13.58 -4.64 -28.66
N VAL A 146 14.85 -4.36 -28.42
CA VAL A 146 15.29 -3.39 -27.41
C VAL A 146 16.21 -2.39 -28.09
N VAL A 147 15.83 -1.12 -28.05
CA VAL A 147 16.60 -0.03 -28.64
C VAL A 147 17.86 0.20 -27.82
N PHE A 148 19.00 0.31 -28.51
CA PHE A 148 20.28 0.58 -27.88
C PHE A 148 20.32 1.95 -27.18
N ALA A 149 21.03 2.02 -26.06
CA ALA A 149 21.14 3.13 -25.11
C ALA A 149 19.82 3.60 -24.46
N SER A 150 18.75 2.81 -24.59
CA SER A 150 17.42 3.15 -24.06
C SER A 150 17.27 2.93 -22.56
N SER A 151 16.14 3.37 -21.99
CA SER A 151 15.79 3.11 -20.60
C SER A 151 15.54 1.62 -20.35
N ALA A 152 14.98 0.92 -21.34
CA ALA A 152 14.76 -0.52 -21.32
C ALA A 152 16.09 -1.31 -21.23
N GLU A 153 17.05 -1.00 -22.10
CA GLU A 153 18.36 -1.67 -22.08
C GLU A 153 19.09 -1.41 -20.75
N LYS A 154 19.04 -0.17 -20.24
CA LYS A 154 19.62 0.18 -18.93
C LYS A 154 18.96 -0.58 -17.77
N ALA A 155 17.69 -0.93 -17.91
CA ALA A 155 16.96 -1.80 -16.98
C ALA A 155 17.26 -3.30 -17.18
N LYS A 156 18.18 -3.65 -18.08
CA LYS A 156 18.60 -5.02 -18.45
C LYS A 156 17.50 -5.85 -19.11
N ILE A 157 16.58 -5.17 -19.77
CA ILE A 157 15.58 -5.80 -20.62
C ILE A 157 16.30 -6.33 -21.86
N ASP A 158 15.94 -7.53 -22.28
CA ASP A 158 16.54 -8.23 -23.41
C ASP A 158 15.47 -8.83 -24.32
N PHE A 159 15.87 -9.20 -25.53
CA PHE A 159 15.04 -9.92 -26.49
C PHE A 159 14.57 -11.27 -25.93
N ASP A 160 13.41 -11.74 -26.38
CA ASP A 160 12.77 -13.02 -25.97
C ASP A 160 12.37 -13.12 -24.49
N GLN A 161 12.40 -12.03 -23.74
CA GLN A 161 11.85 -12.01 -22.39
C GLN A 161 10.31 -11.98 -22.42
N GLU A 162 9.68 -12.80 -21.59
CA GLU A 162 8.23 -12.87 -21.44
C GLU A 162 7.76 -11.84 -20.40
N VAL A 163 6.80 -11.00 -20.78
CA VAL A 163 6.11 -10.12 -19.83
C VAL A 163 5.11 -10.96 -19.06
N LEU A 164 5.35 -11.16 -17.76
CA LEU A 164 4.43 -11.92 -16.91
C LEU A 164 3.25 -11.03 -16.50
N ASN A 165 3.55 -10.02 -15.67
CA ASN A 165 2.54 -9.20 -15.01
C ASN A 165 2.94 -7.73 -15.04
N ILE A 166 1.94 -6.85 -15.16
CA ILE A 166 2.10 -5.41 -15.08
C ILE A 166 1.50 -4.93 -13.76
N LYS A 167 2.27 -4.16 -12.98
CA LYS A 167 1.87 -3.68 -11.67
C LYS A 167 1.34 -2.25 -11.78
N VAL A 168 0.01 -2.12 -11.78
CA VAL A 168 -0.68 -0.82 -11.88
C VAL A 168 -1.12 -0.37 -10.49
N PRO A 169 -0.99 0.92 -10.14
CA PRO A 169 -1.55 1.47 -8.91
C PRO A 169 -3.06 1.18 -8.80
N ASN A 170 -3.47 0.53 -7.72
CA ASN A 170 -4.88 0.19 -7.51
C ASN A 170 -5.65 1.40 -6.96
N PRO A 171 -6.81 1.81 -7.53
CA PRO A 171 -7.68 2.79 -6.91
C PRO A 171 -8.24 2.25 -5.58
N ARG A 172 -7.57 2.60 -4.48
CA ARG A 172 -7.95 2.16 -3.13
C ARG A 172 -8.79 3.20 -2.39
N PRO A 173 -9.81 2.78 -1.63
CA PRO A 173 -10.48 3.67 -0.70
C PRO A 173 -9.49 4.17 0.39
N PRO A 174 -9.82 5.29 1.06
CA PRO A 174 -8.98 5.86 2.10
C PRO A 174 -8.68 4.86 3.23
N LYS A 175 -7.39 4.65 3.54
CA LYS A 175 -6.94 3.80 4.66
C LYS A 175 -7.47 4.26 6.03
N GLN A 176 -7.94 5.50 6.13
CA GLN A 176 -8.59 6.10 7.29
C GLN A 176 -9.86 5.35 7.71
N LEU A 177 -10.43 4.50 6.84
CA LEU A 177 -11.53 3.60 7.19
C LEU A 177 -11.15 2.66 8.34
N MET A 178 -9.86 2.34 8.52
CA MET A 178 -9.37 1.56 9.66
C MET A 178 -9.48 2.29 11.02
N PHE A 179 -9.71 3.61 11.02
CA PHE A 179 -9.95 4.34 12.27
C PHE A 179 -11.31 3.98 12.88
N ILE A 180 -12.30 3.64 12.06
CA ILE A 180 -13.64 3.26 12.52
C ILE A 180 -13.60 2.00 13.41
N PRO A 181 -13.07 0.85 12.96
CA PRO A 181 -12.98 -0.34 13.80
C PRO A 181 -12.09 -0.12 15.04
N ALA A 182 -11.01 0.65 14.91
CA ALA A 182 -10.13 0.97 16.05
C ALA A 182 -10.87 1.80 17.13
N LEU A 183 -11.62 2.82 16.74
CA LEU A 183 -12.40 3.65 17.66
C LEU A 183 -13.58 2.88 18.25
N LEU A 184 -14.23 1.99 17.49
CA LEU A 184 -15.28 1.11 18.02
C LEU A 184 -14.73 0.18 19.11
N LEU A 185 -13.56 -0.42 18.89
CA LEU A 185 -12.88 -1.23 19.90
C LEU A 185 -12.52 -0.40 21.14
N LEU A 186 -12.06 0.84 20.96
CA LEU A 186 -11.76 1.74 22.08
C LEU A 186 -13.01 2.05 22.92
N VAL A 187 -14.13 2.35 22.26
CA VAL A 187 -15.43 2.61 22.89
C VAL A 187 -15.93 1.37 23.62
N LEU A 188 -15.73 0.18 23.05
CA LEU A 188 -16.07 -1.10 23.70
C LEU A 188 -15.26 -1.29 24.99
N VAL A 189 -13.94 -1.06 24.98
CA VAL A 189 -13.10 -1.13 26.19
C VAL A 189 -13.58 -0.11 27.22
N TRP A 190 -13.94 1.10 26.79
CA TRP A 190 -14.48 2.14 27.67
C TRP A 190 -15.76 1.70 28.38
N PHE A 191 -16.74 1.14 27.65
CA PHE A 191 -17.97 0.62 28.23
C PHE A 191 -17.72 -0.52 29.24
N LEU A 192 -16.79 -1.41 28.94
CA LEU A 192 -16.44 -2.52 29.85
C LEU A 192 -15.79 -2.00 31.14
N GLN A 193 -14.91 -1.00 31.06
CA GLN A 193 -14.31 -0.38 32.24
C GLN A 193 -15.36 0.41 33.05
N GLN A 194 -16.26 1.14 32.39
CA GLN A 194 -17.36 1.87 33.04
C GLN A 194 -18.31 0.93 33.80
N GLY A 195 -18.69 -0.21 33.20
CA GLY A 195 -19.51 -1.21 33.87
C GLY A 195 -18.84 -1.78 35.13
N ARG A 196 -17.51 -1.92 35.13
CA ARG A 196 -16.74 -2.38 36.29
C ARG A 196 -16.67 -1.33 37.39
N ILE A 197 -16.46 -0.06 37.03
CA ILE A 197 -16.45 1.06 37.99
C ILE A 197 -17.78 1.11 38.75
N LYS A 198 -18.91 1.03 38.04
CA LYS A 198 -20.25 1.05 38.66
C LYS A 198 -20.45 -0.11 39.63
N LYS A 199 -20.07 -1.34 39.25
CA LYS A 199 -20.16 -2.51 40.13
C LYS A 199 -19.33 -2.35 41.41
N GLN A 200 -18.14 -1.76 41.31
CA GLN A 200 -17.30 -1.49 42.48
C GLN A 200 -17.93 -0.44 43.39
N GLN A 201 -18.50 0.63 42.83
CA GLN A 201 -19.19 1.67 43.60
C GLN A 201 -20.41 1.11 44.35
N THR A 202 -21.24 0.29 43.71
CA THR A 202 -22.40 -0.36 44.37
C THR A 202 -21.99 -1.37 45.43
N ALA A 203 -20.84 -2.04 45.30
CA ALA A 203 -20.35 -2.97 46.32
C ALA A 203 -19.73 -2.28 47.55
N THR A 204 -19.39 -0.98 47.44
CA THR A 204 -18.78 -0.20 48.52
C THR A 204 -19.79 0.69 49.25
N ALA A 205 -20.99 0.86 48.68
CA ALA A 205 -22.12 1.59 49.25
C ALA A 205 -23.02 0.65 50.04
#